data_AF-K2AA27-F1
#
_entry.id   AF-K2AA27-F1
#
_cell.length_a   1.000
_cell.length_b   1.000
_cell.length_c   1.000
_cell.angle_alpha   90.00
_cell.angle_beta   90.00
_cell.angle_gamma   90.00
#
_symmetry.space_group_name_H-M   'P 1'
#
loop_
_entity.id
_entity.type
_entity.pdbx_description
1 polymer ?
#
loop_
_entity_poly.entity_id
_entity_poly.type
_entity_poly.pdbx_seq_one_letter_code
_entity_poly.pdbx_strand_id
1 'polypeptide(L)'
;MEIFQLVKNLILELKINTTKLYLVVANVILVIFAIWFSNVGLLPFYTVSDFVFFFLLAMVLGLYRPGWTFAFFVGTLALENINLAPASIGLSLRPYQFFGIITIISLAIQFSTKRLAFPFPKWRWYDALPLIFALAGMLSSIGSLNGAVSFKQSIVAASFVALYFLTRIYVQSFEDLKRVAPFFLSSSLVVIFYGIWQNIRFLAGRVSYEIMPGRPNGTFTEPDWFGVYLVFLLAAVLAIIYAVSKKSSQHVREFPMTGDRLLMTKVCIKQAALYFGLFLIFISLTLTVSRSAWVGAAFVIVGFLKMILTNGSIKFSEWKWKKFARHSSYVVISIAISLLVSLQLTNFQIFDRVQSTGGLQKVTVSCEQGTLLKTESVIGSIGELTQYGCKFINLEEIEIEKAADFEVFEIKRPDPTVGIRAQIYEKSIGQIKSNPIFGIGWGSISDILGKDESGAGLNASNIFLEVWLGSGIVGFLSLVVLLSYILIKSSIQYLSNGIKDKTPVAFVALGLFAIIIPNLFNSGIFLGFVWTYLGISVSLLAGNVEDKKILKDEMSSH
;
A
#
# COMPACT_ATOMS: atom_id res chain seq x y z
N MET A 1 -1.14 14.55 37.92
CA MET A 1 -2.56 14.98 38.05
C MET A 1 -2.97 15.94 36.92
N GLU A 2 -2.16 16.95 36.60
CA GLU A 2 -2.44 17.94 35.53
C GLU A 2 -2.49 17.35 34.11
N ILE A 3 -1.66 16.36 33.76
CA ILE A 3 -1.70 15.71 32.44
C ILE A 3 -3.03 14.96 32.24
N PHE A 4 -3.56 14.33 33.29
CA PHE A 4 -4.83 13.60 33.21
C PHE A 4 -6.02 14.56 33.06
N GLN A 5 -5.98 15.70 33.74
CA GLN A 5 -6.95 16.79 33.57
C GLN A 5 -6.86 17.42 32.17
N LEU A 6 -5.64 17.61 31.65
CA LEU A 6 -5.39 18.13 30.31
C LEU A 6 -5.91 17.16 29.24
N VAL A 7 -5.65 15.85 29.38
CA VAL A 7 -6.17 14.80 28.49
C VAL A 7 -7.70 14.71 28.57
N LYS A 8 -8.27 14.77 29.78
CA LYS A 8 -9.72 14.76 29.98
C LYS A 8 -10.40 15.98 29.35
N ASN A 9 -9.84 17.18 29.51
CA ASN A 9 -10.32 18.40 28.86
C ASN A 9 -10.14 18.37 27.34
N LEU A 10 -9.04 17.77 26.85
CA LEU A 10 -8.81 17.57 25.42
C LEU A 10 -9.87 16.64 24.80
N ILE A 11 -10.23 15.54 25.50
CA ILE A 11 -11.22 14.57 25.07
C ILE A 11 -12.65 15.15 25.13
N LEU A 12 -12.98 15.93 26.17
CA LEU A 12 -14.28 16.58 26.32
C LEU A 12 -14.52 17.70 25.28
N GLU A 13 -13.47 18.43 24.89
CA GLU A 13 -13.58 19.52 23.90
C GLU A 13 -13.46 19.07 22.45
N LEU A 14 -12.81 17.92 22.21
CA LEU A 14 -12.95 17.22 20.96
C LEU A 14 -14.38 16.70 20.93
N LYS A 15 -15.34 17.41 20.29
CA LYS A 15 -16.69 16.94 19.95
C LYS A 15 -16.62 15.68 19.06
N ILE A 16 -16.03 14.63 19.59
CA ILE A 16 -15.83 13.34 18.95
C ILE A 16 -17.19 12.68 19.02
N ASN A 17 -17.72 12.38 17.84
CA ASN A 17 -18.86 11.51 17.75
C ASN A 17 -18.50 10.19 18.47
N THR A 18 -19.10 9.96 19.63
CA THR A 18 -18.80 8.83 20.53
C THR A 18 -18.95 7.51 19.80
N THR A 19 -19.97 7.39 18.93
CA THR A 19 -20.17 6.21 18.08
C THR A 19 -18.98 5.99 17.15
N LYS A 20 -18.47 7.05 16.50
CA LYS A 20 -17.30 6.96 15.63
C LYS A 20 -16.07 6.49 16.40
N LEU A 21 -15.86 7.01 17.61
CA LEU A 21 -14.74 6.59 18.46
C LEU A 21 -14.84 5.12 18.83
N TYR A 22 -16.01 4.67 19.30
CA TYR A 22 -16.23 3.26 19.64
C TYR A 22 -15.99 2.33 18.46
N LEU A 23 -16.45 2.70 17.26
CA LEU A 23 -16.20 1.91 16.05
C LEU A 23 -14.72 1.87 15.65
N VAL A 24 -13.99 2.99 15.78
CA VAL A 24 -12.54 3.01 15.52
C VAL A 24 -11.78 2.17 16.53
N VAL A 25 -12.15 2.23 17.82
CA VAL A 25 -11.56 1.38 18.86
C VAL A 25 -11.88 -0.09 18.61
N ALA A 26 -13.13 -0.41 18.27
CA ALA A 26 -13.53 -1.77 17.91
C ALA A 26 -12.75 -2.29 16.68
N ASN A 27 -12.48 -1.42 15.70
CA ASN A 27 -11.66 -1.76 14.54
C ASN A 27 -10.20 -2.05 14.93
N VAL A 28 -9.59 -1.23 15.80
CA VAL A 28 -8.23 -1.49 16.30
C VAL A 28 -8.17 -2.82 17.04
N ILE A 29 -9.13 -3.08 17.92
CA ILE A 29 -9.27 -4.35 18.64
C ILE A 29 -9.38 -5.51 17.64
N LEU A 30 -10.27 -5.40 16.67
CA LEU A 30 -10.47 -6.41 15.63
C LEU A 30 -9.18 -6.74 14.89
N VAL A 31 -8.41 -5.72 14.48
CA VAL A 31 -7.14 -5.90 13.77
C VAL A 31 -6.09 -6.59 14.65
N ILE A 32 -5.97 -6.18 15.91
CA ILE A 32 -5.06 -6.81 16.88
C ILE A 32 -5.42 -8.29 17.07
N PHE A 33 -6.70 -8.60 17.30
CA PHE A 33 -7.16 -9.98 17.48
C PHE A 33 -7.02 -10.82 16.22
N ALA A 34 -7.27 -10.25 15.03
CA ALA A 34 -7.07 -10.97 13.77
C ALA A 34 -5.59 -11.38 13.60
N ILE A 35 -4.65 -10.46 13.85
CA ILE A 35 -3.21 -10.74 13.79
C ILE A 35 -2.83 -11.80 14.84
N TRP A 36 -3.29 -11.63 16.08
CA TRP A 36 -2.97 -12.56 17.15
C TRP A 36 -3.51 -13.97 16.89
N PHE A 37 -4.77 -14.10 16.47
CA PHE A 37 -5.37 -15.39 16.13
C PHE A 37 -4.72 -16.04 14.91
N SER A 38 -4.29 -15.26 13.93
CA SER A 38 -3.49 -15.79 12.81
C SER A 38 -2.16 -16.35 13.29
N ASN A 39 -1.46 -15.67 14.20
CA ASN A 39 -0.15 -16.12 14.70
C ASN A 39 -0.24 -17.36 15.60
N VAL A 40 -1.31 -17.50 16.38
CA VAL A 40 -1.55 -18.66 17.26
C VAL A 40 -2.14 -19.85 16.48
N GLY A 41 -2.51 -19.67 15.21
CA GLY A 41 -3.09 -20.72 14.37
C GLY A 41 -4.58 -20.97 14.63
N LEU A 42 -5.29 -20.01 15.23
CA LEU A 42 -6.75 -20.02 15.36
C LEU A 42 -7.47 -19.54 14.08
N LEU A 43 -6.76 -18.78 13.24
CA LEU A 43 -7.21 -18.41 11.90
C LEU A 43 -6.30 -19.08 10.84
N PRO A 44 -6.87 -19.61 9.74
CA PRO A 44 -8.30 -19.64 9.40
C PRO A 44 -9.14 -20.50 10.35
N PHE A 45 -10.45 -20.25 10.40
CA PHE A 45 -11.34 -21.03 11.27
C PHE A 45 -11.21 -22.52 10.97
N TYR A 46 -11.07 -23.34 12.03
CA TYR A 46 -10.90 -24.78 11.87
C TYR A 46 -12.18 -25.44 11.35
N THR A 47 -13.35 -25.04 11.87
CA THR A 47 -14.64 -25.61 11.48
C THR A 47 -15.44 -24.66 10.59
N VAL A 48 -16.24 -25.24 9.69
CA VAL A 48 -17.20 -24.48 8.87
C VAL A 48 -18.28 -23.85 9.74
N SER A 49 -18.68 -24.49 10.85
CA SER A 49 -19.66 -23.95 11.78
C SER A 49 -19.23 -22.65 12.43
N ASP A 50 -17.97 -22.54 12.88
CA ASP A 50 -17.46 -21.32 13.49
C ASP A 50 -17.43 -20.17 12.47
N PHE A 51 -16.95 -20.47 11.26
CA PHE A 51 -16.95 -19.50 10.16
C PHE A 51 -18.37 -19.00 9.83
N VAL A 52 -19.34 -19.90 9.72
CA VAL A 52 -20.75 -19.53 9.47
C VAL A 52 -21.34 -18.72 10.63
N PHE A 53 -21.03 -19.06 11.87
CA PHE A 53 -21.48 -18.29 13.05
C PHE A 53 -20.99 -16.83 12.99
N PHE A 54 -19.69 -16.61 12.77
CA PHE A 54 -19.14 -15.26 12.65
C PHE A 54 -19.64 -14.53 11.41
N PHE A 55 -19.86 -15.24 10.30
CA PHE A 55 -20.48 -14.69 9.10
C PHE A 55 -21.89 -14.17 9.39
N LEU A 56 -22.75 -14.99 10.04
CA LEU A 56 -24.11 -14.60 10.40
C LEU A 56 -24.14 -13.44 11.39
N LEU A 57 -23.26 -13.45 12.40
CA LEU A 57 -23.13 -12.35 13.35
C LEU A 57 -22.78 -11.03 12.64
N ALA A 58 -21.79 -11.07 11.74
CA ALA A 58 -21.39 -9.90 10.98
C ALA A 58 -22.45 -9.48 9.95
N MET A 59 -23.22 -10.43 9.40
CA MET A 59 -24.39 -10.15 8.56
C MET A 59 -25.51 -9.42 9.32
N VAL A 60 -25.80 -9.77 10.57
CA VAL A 60 -26.77 -9.02 11.40
C VAL A 60 -26.32 -7.57 11.58
N LEU A 61 -25.03 -7.36 11.84
CA LEU A 61 -24.44 -6.03 11.93
C LEU A 61 -24.55 -5.25 10.61
N GLY A 62 -24.26 -5.91 9.48
CA GLY A 62 -24.38 -5.35 8.14
C GLY A 62 -25.81 -4.98 7.78
N LEU A 63 -26.79 -5.83 8.09
CA LEU A 63 -28.20 -5.55 7.86
C LEU A 63 -28.73 -4.40 8.72
N TYR A 64 -28.23 -4.27 9.95
CA TYR A 64 -28.59 -3.15 10.82
C TYR A 64 -28.04 -1.82 10.29
N ARG A 65 -26.72 -1.75 10.03
CA ARG A 65 -26.07 -0.56 9.46
C ARG A 65 -24.90 -0.94 8.54
N PRO A 66 -25.15 -1.00 7.21
CA PRO A 66 -24.12 -1.35 6.22
C PRO A 66 -22.90 -0.43 6.23
N GLY A 67 -23.06 0.83 6.63
CA GLY A 67 -21.95 1.77 6.76
C GLY A 67 -20.92 1.37 7.84
N TRP A 68 -21.31 0.59 8.85
CA TRP A 68 -20.39 0.09 9.86
C TRP A 68 -19.53 -1.05 9.32
N THR A 69 -20.13 -2.00 8.59
CA THR A 69 -19.37 -3.07 7.94
C THR A 69 -18.48 -2.53 6.83
N PHE A 70 -18.90 -1.48 6.11
CA PHE A 70 -18.02 -0.77 5.18
C PHE A 70 -16.81 -0.14 5.89
N ALA A 71 -17.01 0.43 7.08
CA ALA A 71 -15.90 1.01 7.85
C ALA A 71 -14.89 -0.06 8.32
N PHE A 72 -15.38 -1.24 8.74
CA PHE A 72 -14.52 -2.39 9.06
C PHE A 72 -13.84 -2.99 7.82
N PHE A 73 -14.51 -2.99 6.66
CA PHE A 73 -13.89 -3.30 5.38
C PHE A 73 -12.67 -2.40 5.12
N VAL A 74 -12.84 -1.07 5.22
CA VAL A 74 -11.73 -0.12 5.04
C VAL A 74 -10.64 -0.32 6.09
N GLY A 75 -11.02 -0.60 7.34
CA GLY A 75 -10.09 -0.86 8.42
C GLY A 75 -9.33 -2.19 8.30
N THR A 76 -9.78 -3.13 7.49
CA THR A 76 -9.12 -4.44 7.35
C THR A 76 -8.34 -4.58 6.04
N LEU A 77 -8.22 -3.52 5.24
CA LEU A 77 -7.50 -3.51 3.95
C LEU A 77 -6.02 -3.91 4.04
N ALA A 78 -5.39 -3.73 5.21
CA ALA A 78 -3.99 -4.10 5.41
C ALA A 78 -3.79 -5.59 5.71
N LEU A 79 -4.85 -6.33 6.04
CA LEU A 79 -4.78 -7.73 6.46
C LEU A 79 -4.82 -8.66 5.23
N GLU A 80 -3.73 -8.71 4.49
CA GLU A 80 -3.62 -9.44 3.21
C GLU A 80 -3.22 -10.91 3.36
N ASN A 81 -2.40 -11.24 4.37
CA ASN A 81 -1.92 -12.61 4.63
C ASN A 81 -2.78 -13.38 5.65
N ILE A 82 -3.82 -12.75 6.20
CA ILE A 82 -4.74 -13.40 7.13
C ILE A 82 -5.88 -14.02 6.33
N ASN A 83 -6.11 -15.32 6.49
CA ASN A 83 -7.26 -16.01 5.91
C ASN A 83 -8.31 -16.28 7.00
N LEU A 84 -9.58 -16.03 6.69
CA LEU A 84 -10.69 -16.38 7.58
C LEU A 84 -11.34 -17.72 7.20
N ALA A 85 -11.41 -18.05 5.91
CA ALA A 85 -12.15 -19.21 5.45
C ALA A 85 -11.43 -20.54 5.80
N PRO A 86 -12.15 -21.55 6.34
CA PRO A 86 -11.60 -22.87 6.61
C PRO A 86 -10.95 -23.51 5.39
N ALA A 87 -9.86 -24.24 5.61
CA ALA A 87 -9.14 -24.94 4.55
C ALA A 87 -10.03 -25.92 3.76
N SER A 88 -11.04 -26.51 4.40
CA SER A 88 -12.00 -27.43 3.78
C SER A 88 -12.88 -26.78 2.69
N ILE A 89 -13.06 -25.46 2.74
CA ILE A 89 -13.80 -24.72 1.71
C ILE A 89 -12.94 -24.54 0.44
N GLY A 90 -11.61 -24.69 0.55
CA GLY A 90 -10.68 -24.54 -0.58
C GLY A 90 -10.62 -23.11 -1.14
N LEU A 91 -11.06 -22.11 -0.37
CA LEU A 91 -11.03 -20.69 -0.73
C LEU A 91 -10.24 -19.92 0.33
N SER A 92 -9.42 -18.96 -0.12
CA SER A 92 -8.81 -17.98 0.77
C SER A 92 -9.67 -16.73 0.79
N LEU A 93 -10.22 -16.39 1.95
CA LEU A 93 -11.05 -15.21 2.16
C LEU A 93 -10.39 -14.27 3.16
N ARG A 94 -9.88 -13.15 2.65
CA ARG A 94 -9.21 -12.12 3.48
C ARG A 94 -10.24 -11.33 4.29
N PRO A 95 -9.87 -10.76 5.46
CA PRO A 95 -10.78 -9.97 6.30
C PRO A 95 -11.53 -8.84 5.57
N TYR A 96 -10.88 -8.08 4.70
CA TYR A 96 -11.56 -7.03 3.94
C TYR A 96 -12.52 -7.61 2.89
N GLN A 97 -12.21 -8.75 2.27
CA GLN A 97 -13.14 -9.42 1.36
C GLN A 97 -14.38 -9.92 2.12
N PHE A 98 -14.18 -10.46 3.32
CA PHE A 98 -15.27 -10.88 4.22
C PHE A 98 -16.22 -9.72 4.55
N PHE A 99 -15.70 -8.60 5.06
CA PHE A 99 -16.53 -7.42 5.33
C PHE A 99 -17.12 -6.78 4.06
N GLY A 100 -16.40 -6.84 2.95
CA GLY A 100 -16.87 -6.40 1.64
C GLY A 100 -18.10 -7.18 1.18
N ILE A 101 -18.02 -8.52 1.21
CA ILE A 101 -19.14 -9.42 0.86
C ILE A 101 -20.34 -9.16 1.76
N ILE A 102 -20.16 -9.08 3.07
CA ILE A 102 -21.24 -8.78 4.03
C ILE A 102 -21.92 -7.46 3.68
N THR A 103 -21.14 -6.43 3.37
CA THR A 103 -21.68 -5.12 3.02
C THR A 103 -22.46 -5.19 1.70
N ILE A 104 -21.93 -5.87 0.68
CA ILE A 104 -22.62 -6.04 -0.61
C ILE A 104 -23.95 -6.79 -0.44
N ILE A 105 -23.97 -7.91 0.30
CA ILE A 105 -25.20 -8.68 0.55
C ILE A 105 -26.21 -7.82 1.34
N SER A 106 -25.74 -7.10 2.36
CA SER A 106 -26.60 -6.22 3.15
C SER A 106 -27.23 -5.11 2.30
N LEU A 107 -26.46 -4.51 1.39
CA LEU A 107 -26.97 -3.53 0.43
C LEU A 107 -27.99 -4.13 -0.54
N ALA A 108 -27.72 -5.34 -1.06
CA ALA A 108 -28.65 -6.02 -1.96
C ALA A 108 -30.00 -6.32 -1.28
N ILE A 109 -29.98 -6.76 -0.02
CA ILE A 109 -31.18 -7.00 0.78
C ILE A 109 -31.91 -5.69 1.07
N GLN A 110 -31.20 -4.63 1.49
CA GLN A 110 -31.81 -3.33 1.76
C GLN A 110 -32.40 -2.68 0.49
N PHE A 111 -31.74 -2.85 -0.66
CA PHE A 111 -32.25 -2.40 -1.94
C PHE A 111 -33.54 -3.14 -2.32
N SER A 112 -33.52 -4.47 -2.24
CA SER A 112 -34.67 -5.33 -2.57
C SER A 112 -35.87 -5.09 -1.65
N THR A 113 -35.61 -4.74 -0.39
CA THR A 113 -36.64 -4.40 0.60
C THR A 113 -37.04 -2.93 0.59
N LYS A 114 -36.49 -2.11 -0.33
CA LYS A 114 -36.73 -0.65 -0.43
C LYS A 114 -36.39 0.12 0.85
N ARG A 115 -35.44 -0.38 1.64
CA ARG A 115 -34.95 0.22 2.91
C ARG A 115 -33.62 0.95 2.76
N LEU A 116 -33.10 1.08 1.54
CA LEU A 116 -31.81 1.72 1.29
C LEU A 116 -31.90 3.22 1.63
N ALA A 117 -31.07 3.65 2.58
CA ALA A 117 -31.13 5.00 3.15
C ALA A 117 -30.41 6.09 2.32
N PHE A 118 -29.77 5.73 1.21
CA PHE A 118 -28.98 6.64 0.39
C PHE A 118 -29.02 6.24 -1.09
N PRO A 119 -28.80 7.19 -2.02
CA PRO A 119 -28.79 6.91 -3.45
C PRO A 119 -27.48 6.26 -3.89
N PHE A 120 -27.56 5.40 -4.92
CA PHE A 120 -26.37 4.89 -5.61
C PHE A 120 -25.68 6.00 -6.41
N PRO A 121 -24.35 5.91 -6.61
CA PRO A 121 -23.61 6.85 -7.43
C PRO A 121 -24.09 6.78 -8.89
N LYS A 122 -24.13 7.93 -9.56
CA LYS A 122 -24.46 7.99 -10.99
C LYS A 122 -23.38 7.28 -11.81
N TRP A 123 -23.81 6.39 -12.69
CA TRP A 123 -22.94 5.70 -13.64
C TRP A 123 -22.25 6.70 -14.57
N ARG A 124 -20.93 6.57 -14.73
CA ARG A 124 -20.16 7.33 -15.72
C ARG A 124 -19.29 6.41 -16.57
N TRP A 125 -18.79 6.92 -17.69
CA TRP A 125 -18.03 6.12 -18.66
C TRP A 125 -16.79 5.43 -18.07
N TYR A 126 -16.12 6.05 -17.10
CA TYR A 126 -14.94 5.47 -16.45
C TYR A 126 -15.29 4.29 -15.53
N ASP A 127 -16.55 4.17 -15.09
CA ASP A 127 -17.01 3.03 -14.27
C ASP A 127 -17.10 1.76 -15.14
N ALA A 128 -17.16 1.89 -16.47
CA ALA A 128 -17.08 0.75 -17.38
C ALA A 128 -15.68 0.11 -17.42
N LEU A 129 -14.60 0.87 -17.13
CA LEU A 129 -13.23 0.37 -17.28
C LEU A 129 -12.90 -0.78 -16.32
N PRO A 130 -13.22 -0.72 -15.00
CA PRO A 130 -13.08 -1.87 -14.10
C PRO A 130 -13.91 -3.09 -14.52
N LEU A 131 -15.10 -2.90 -15.08
CA LEU A 131 -15.90 -4.02 -15.58
C LEU A 131 -15.27 -4.66 -16.81
N ILE A 132 -14.80 -3.85 -17.76
CA ILE A 132 -14.08 -4.32 -18.96
C ILE A 132 -12.82 -5.09 -18.53
N PHE A 133 -12.09 -4.61 -17.52
CA PHE A 133 -10.95 -5.32 -16.95
C PHE A 133 -11.32 -6.73 -16.46
N ALA A 134 -12.38 -6.86 -15.66
CA ALA A 134 -12.83 -8.17 -15.16
C ALA A 134 -13.31 -9.09 -16.28
N LEU A 135 -14.10 -8.56 -17.22
CA LEU A 135 -14.59 -9.31 -18.37
C LEU A 135 -13.44 -9.80 -19.27
N ALA A 136 -12.44 -8.95 -19.51
CA ALA A 136 -11.26 -9.34 -20.28
C ALA A 136 -10.48 -10.47 -19.59
N GLY A 137 -10.33 -10.41 -18.26
CA GLY A 137 -9.75 -11.52 -17.48
C GLY A 137 -10.57 -12.82 -17.58
N MET A 138 -11.90 -12.74 -17.56
CA MET A 138 -12.75 -13.91 -17.75
C MET A 138 -12.62 -14.48 -19.17
N LEU A 139 -12.62 -13.63 -20.20
CA LEU A 139 -12.43 -14.08 -21.59
C LEU A 139 -11.04 -14.69 -21.81
N SER A 140 -10.01 -14.15 -21.16
CA SER A 140 -8.65 -14.68 -21.17
C SER A 140 -8.58 -16.14 -20.71
N SER A 141 -9.41 -16.52 -19.73
CA SER A 141 -9.43 -17.90 -19.21
C SER A 141 -9.82 -18.95 -20.24
N ILE A 142 -10.59 -18.59 -21.28
CA ILE A 142 -11.02 -19.49 -22.36
C ILE A 142 -9.82 -19.95 -23.20
N GLY A 143 -8.82 -19.08 -23.39
CA GLY A 143 -7.60 -19.37 -24.15
C GLY A 143 -6.40 -19.81 -23.31
N SER A 144 -6.59 -20.04 -22.01
CA SER A 144 -5.48 -20.35 -21.10
C SER A 144 -5.10 -21.83 -21.10
N LEU A 145 -3.82 -22.12 -20.81
CA LEU A 145 -3.31 -23.49 -20.65
C LEU A 145 -4.05 -24.27 -19.56
N ASN A 146 -4.49 -23.58 -18.51
CA ASN A 146 -5.26 -24.15 -17.41
C ASN A 146 -6.55 -23.36 -17.16
N GLY A 147 -7.55 -23.58 -18.02
CA GLY A 147 -8.83 -22.88 -18.01
C GLY A 147 -9.51 -22.82 -16.65
N ALA A 148 -9.49 -23.92 -15.88
CA ALA A 148 -10.15 -23.98 -14.58
C ALA A 148 -9.45 -23.10 -13.51
N VAL A 149 -8.13 -23.15 -13.43
CA VAL A 149 -7.35 -22.29 -12.52
C VAL A 149 -7.49 -20.84 -12.94
N SER A 150 -7.43 -20.57 -14.24
CA SER A 150 -7.53 -19.23 -14.75
C SER A 150 -8.89 -18.60 -14.49
N PHE A 151 -9.96 -19.34 -14.71
CA PHE A 151 -11.31 -18.87 -14.41
C PHE A 151 -11.49 -18.57 -12.91
N LYS A 152 -10.97 -19.42 -12.02
CA LYS A 152 -10.97 -19.15 -10.56
C LYS A 152 -10.25 -17.85 -10.24
N GLN A 153 -9.09 -17.60 -10.83
CA GLN A 153 -8.34 -16.35 -10.62
C GLN A 153 -9.04 -15.13 -11.25
N SER A 154 -9.76 -15.29 -12.36
CA SER A 154 -10.60 -14.23 -12.92
C SER A 154 -11.77 -13.86 -12.00
N ILE A 155 -12.35 -14.83 -11.27
CA ILE A 155 -13.34 -14.55 -10.21
C ILE A 155 -12.69 -13.77 -9.07
N VAL A 156 -11.47 -14.13 -8.67
CA VAL A 156 -10.69 -13.37 -7.68
C VAL A 156 -10.48 -11.93 -8.16
N ALA A 157 -10.08 -11.73 -9.43
CA ALA A 157 -9.95 -10.40 -10.04
C ALA A 157 -11.27 -9.60 -10.01
N ALA A 158 -12.39 -10.25 -10.34
CA ALA A 158 -13.72 -9.63 -10.27
C ALA A 158 -14.12 -9.22 -8.84
N SER A 159 -13.66 -9.95 -7.81
CA SER A 159 -13.89 -9.57 -6.41
C SER A 159 -13.26 -8.21 -6.08
N PHE A 160 -12.08 -7.90 -6.64
CA PHE A 160 -11.44 -6.59 -6.46
C PHE A 160 -12.17 -5.46 -7.19
N VAL A 161 -12.73 -5.74 -8.36
CA VAL A 161 -13.63 -4.81 -9.06
C VAL A 161 -14.88 -4.54 -8.23
N ALA A 162 -15.42 -5.55 -7.54
CA ALA A 162 -16.52 -5.34 -6.59
C ALA A 162 -16.12 -4.40 -5.44
N LEU A 163 -14.88 -4.46 -4.93
CA LEU A 163 -14.37 -3.53 -3.91
C LEU A 163 -14.30 -2.09 -4.42
N TYR A 164 -13.92 -1.89 -5.69
CA TYR A 164 -13.95 -0.58 -6.34
C TYR A 164 -15.37 0.01 -6.33
N PHE A 165 -16.37 -0.76 -6.75
CA PHE A 165 -17.77 -0.31 -6.77
C PHE A 165 -18.32 -0.09 -5.37
N LEU A 166 -18.03 -0.99 -4.44
CA LEU A 166 -18.41 -0.83 -3.04
C LEU A 166 -17.88 0.50 -2.47
N THR A 167 -16.64 0.84 -2.82
CA THR A 167 -16.03 2.11 -2.43
C THR A 167 -16.70 3.31 -3.09
N ARG A 168 -17.01 3.25 -4.40
CA ARG A 168 -17.75 4.31 -5.12
C ARG A 168 -19.10 4.60 -4.49
N ILE A 169 -19.77 3.59 -3.92
CA ILE A 169 -21.06 3.73 -3.27
C ILE A 169 -20.95 4.58 -1.99
N TYR A 170 -19.96 4.31 -1.14
CA TYR A 170 -19.83 4.97 0.17
C TYR A 170 -18.98 6.23 0.17
N VAL A 171 -18.00 6.34 -0.71
CA VAL A 171 -17.08 7.49 -0.79
C VAL A 171 -17.40 8.25 -2.05
N GLN A 172 -18.32 9.21 -1.96
CA GLN A 172 -18.72 10.07 -3.07
C GLN A 172 -18.11 11.46 -2.97
N SER A 173 -17.78 11.91 -1.75
CA SER A 173 -17.20 13.22 -1.47
C SER A 173 -15.96 13.14 -0.57
N PHE A 174 -15.25 14.27 -0.42
CA PHE A 174 -14.12 14.36 0.50
C PHE A 174 -14.56 14.28 1.98
N GLU A 175 -15.79 14.68 2.31
CA GLU A 175 -16.33 14.51 3.66
C GLU A 175 -16.56 13.04 4.00
N ASP A 176 -17.00 12.24 3.04
CA ASP A 176 -17.15 10.79 3.21
C ASP A 176 -15.78 10.13 3.44
N LEU A 177 -14.76 10.53 2.69
CA LEU A 177 -13.39 10.06 2.91
C LEU A 177 -12.91 10.38 4.34
N LYS A 178 -13.17 11.58 4.87
CA LYS A 178 -12.81 11.93 6.26
C LYS A 178 -13.54 11.10 7.31
N ARG A 179 -14.73 10.56 6.98
CA ARG A 179 -15.47 9.67 7.88
C ARG A 179 -14.80 8.31 7.99
N VAL A 180 -14.29 7.76 6.89
CA VAL A 180 -13.71 6.40 6.82
C VAL A 180 -12.20 6.36 7.03
N ALA A 181 -11.46 7.43 6.71
CA ALA A 181 -10.01 7.50 6.84
C ALA A 181 -9.46 7.10 8.24
N PRO A 182 -10.12 7.42 9.37
CA PRO A 182 -9.64 6.97 10.68
C PRO A 182 -9.58 5.45 10.85
N PHE A 183 -10.44 4.69 10.17
CA PHE A 183 -10.40 3.22 10.20
C PHE A 183 -9.14 2.72 9.50
N PHE A 184 -8.86 3.21 8.30
CA PHE A 184 -7.63 2.91 7.57
C PHE A 184 -6.37 3.29 8.35
N LEU A 185 -6.31 4.52 8.89
CA LEU A 185 -5.12 5.03 9.60
C LEU A 185 -4.88 4.30 10.93
N SER A 186 -5.93 4.00 11.68
CA SER A 186 -5.80 3.29 12.96
C SER A 186 -5.31 1.86 12.77
N SER A 187 -5.83 1.14 11.78
CA SER A 187 -5.33 -0.19 11.42
C SER A 187 -3.92 -0.17 10.89
N SER A 188 -3.59 0.82 10.05
CA SER A 188 -2.23 1.02 9.55
C SER A 188 -1.21 1.14 10.67
N LEU A 189 -1.57 1.86 11.74
CA LEU A 189 -0.71 2.02 12.91
C LEU A 189 -0.46 0.67 13.61
N VAL A 190 -1.49 -0.16 13.75
CA VAL A 190 -1.34 -1.52 14.31
C VAL A 190 -0.40 -2.37 13.45
N VAL A 191 -0.58 -2.35 12.13
CA VAL A 191 0.27 -3.13 11.20
C VAL A 191 1.71 -2.65 11.19
N ILE A 192 1.96 -1.34 11.29
CA ILE A 192 3.30 -0.77 11.47
C ILE A 192 3.95 -1.29 12.76
N PHE A 193 3.25 -1.19 13.89
CA PHE A 193 3.78 -1.70 15.15
C PHE A 193 4.04 -3.20 15.12
N TYR A 194 3.16 -3.96 14.46
CA TYR A 194 3.35 -5.39 14.26
C TYR A 194 4.60 -5.67 13.41
N GLY A 195 4.82 -4.96 12.29
CA GLY A 195 6.03 -5.11 11.48
C GLY A 195 7.33 -4.77 12.24
N ILE A 196 7.32 -3.71 13.04
CA ILE A 196 8.46 -3.39 13.92
C ILE A 196 8.67 -4.50 14.97
N TRP A 197 7.58 -5.01 15.54
CA TRP A 197 7.62 -6.10 16.51
C TRP A 197 8.15 -7.42 15.92
N GLN A 198 7.84 -7.74 14.65
CA GLN A 198 8.40 -8.91 13.95
C GLN A 198 9.94 -8.85 13.94
N ASN A 199 10.53 -7.69 13.59
CA ASN A 199 11.99 -7.52 13.60
C ASN A 199 12.59 -7.57 15.01
N ILE A 200 11.93 -7.00 16.03
CA ILE A 200 12.40 -7.09 17.42
C ILE A 200 12.44 -8.57 17.87
N ARG A 201 11.45 -9.37 17.49
CA ARG A 201 11.40 -10.81 17.78
C ARG A 201 12.51 -11.57 17.07
N PHE A 202 12.77 -11.23 15.80
CA PHE A 202 13.84 -11.81 15.00
C PHE A 202 15.21 -11.58 15.66
N LEU A 203 15.52 -10.33 16.03
CA LEU A 203 16.76 -9.99 16.73
C LEU A 203 16.91 -10.69 18.08
N ALA A 204 15.80 -10.96 18.76
CA ALA A 204 15.79 -11.72 20.00
C ALA A 204 15.93 -13.25 19.80
N GLY A 205 16.12 -13.73 18.57
CA GLY A 205 16.19 -15.17 18.24
C GLY A 205 14.88 -15.92 18.48
N ARG A 206 13.75 -15.21 18.50
CA ARG A 206 12.42 -15.80 18.75
C ARG A 206 11.66 -15.93 17.43
N VAL A 207 10.62 -16.77 17.42
CA VAL A 207 9.69 -16.85 16.28
C VAL A 207 9.16 -15.45 15.96
N SER A 208 9.52 -14.95 14.77
CA SER A 208 9.25 -13.60 14.28
C SER A 208 8.04 -13.53 13.36
N TYR A 209 7.48 -14.67 12.93
CA TYR A 209 6.30 -14.77 12.04
C TYR A 209 6.46 -14.00 10.71
N GLU A 210 7.70 -13.72 10.34
CA GLU A 210 8.03 -13.12 9.05
C GLU A 210 8.23 -14.22 8.00
N ILE A 211 7.93 -13.89 6.75
CA ILE A 211 8.11 -14.83 5.63
C ILE A 211 9.57 -14.85 5.18
N MET A 212 10.27 -13.72 5.29
CA MET A 212 11.68 -13.59 4.97
C MET A 212 12.45 -13.14 6.23
N PRO A 213 13.37 -13.95 6.77
CA PRO A 213 14.11 -13.62 7.99
C PRO A 213 14.72 -12.21 7.98
N GLY A 214 14.45 -11.43 9.03
CA GLY A 214 14.88 -10.04 9.24
C GLY A 214 14.23 -8.99 8.33
N ARG A 215 13.28 -9.37 7.47
CA ARG A 215 12.51 -8.46 6.60
C ARG A 215 11.03 -8.57 6.96
N PRO A 216 10.46 -7.61 7.71
CA PRO A 216 9.10 -7.70 8.15
C PRO A 216 8.16 -7.50 6.96
N ASN A 217 7.20 -8.40 6.82
CA ASN A 217 6.08 -8.31 5.88
C ASN A 217 4.80 -7.77 6.53
N GLY A 218 4.81 -7.48 7.83
CA GLY A 218 3.62 -7.09 8.57
C GLY A 218 2.52 -8.13 8.35
N THR A 219 1.39 -7.68 7.81
CA THR A 219 0.25 -8.53 7.43
C THR A 219 0.11 -8.74 5.93
N PHE A 220 1.21 -8.59 5.18
CA PHE A 220 1.28 -8.87 3.74
C PHE A 220 2.00 -10.19 3.49
N THR A 221 1.86 -10.77 2.30
CA THR A 221 2.55 -12.03 1.96
C THR A 221 4.03 -11.81 1.64
N GLU A 222 4.44 -10.58 1.33
CA GLU A 222 5.84 -10.26 1.04
C GLU A 222 6.22 -8.90 1.63
N PRO A 223 7.49 -8.72 2.06
CA PRO A 223 7.99 -7.43 2.53
C PRO A 223 7.86 -6.32 1.49
N ASP A 224 7.92 -6.65 0.20
CA ASP A 224 7.79 -5.67 -0.88
C ASP A 224 6.35 -5.14 -1.01
N TRP A 225 5.33 -5.99 -0.82
CA TRP A 225 3.92 -5.55 -0.80
C TRP A 225 3.61 -4.70 0.43
N PHE A 226 4.21 -5.04 1.58
CA PHE A 226 4.15 -4.17 2.76
C PHE A 226 4.82 -2.82 2.47
N GLY A 227 5.95 -2.81 1.77
CA GLY A 227 6.59 -1.60 1.26
C GLY A 227 5.65 -0.75 0.40
N VAL A 228 4.98 -1.33 -0.60
CA VAL A 228 3.98 -0.60 -1.43
C VAL A 228 2.88 0.01 -0.57
N TYR A 229 2.35 -0.75 0.39
CA TYR A 229 1.33 -0.27 1.32
C TYR A 229 1.83 0.91 2.16
N LEU A 230 3.06 0.85 2.68
CA LEU A 230 3.67 1.94 3.46
C LEU A 230 3.86 3.21 2.62
N VAL A 231 4.19 3.10 1.34
CA VAL A 231 4.27 4.25 0.43
C VAL A 231 2.88 4.86 0.19
N PHE A 232 1.84 4.04 0.07
CA PHE A 232 0.47 4.52 -0.03
C PHE A 232 0.01 5.23 1.25
N LEU A 233 0.34 4.67 2.41
CA LEU A 233 0.09 5.28 3.70
C LEU A 233 0.86 6.61 3.87
N LEU A 234 2.12 6.66 3.40
CA LEU A 234 2.93 7.88 3.33
C LEU A 234 2.21 8.96 2.52
N ALA A 235 1.70 8.62 1.33
CA ALA A 235 0.91 9.54 0.51
C ALA A 235 -0.35 10.05 1.24
N ALA A 236 -1.07 9.16 1.93
CA ALA A 236 -2.24 9.53 2.72
C ALA A 236 -1.90 10.50 3.86
N VAL A 237 -0.85 10.21 4.65
CA VAL A 237 -0.39 11.07 5.76
C VAL A 237 0.11 12.42 5.24
N LEU A 238 0.88 12.44 4.15
CA LEU A 238 1.35 13.69 3.53
C LEU A 238 0.21 14.53 2.97
N ALA A 239 -0.83 13.93 2.41
CA ALA A 239 -2.04 14.65 2.00
C ALA A 239 -2.79 15.27 3.19
N ILE A 240 -2.81 14.60 4.35
CA ILE A 240 -3.36 15.16 5.59
C ILE A 240 -2.49 16.31 6.12
N ILE A 241 -1.16 16.17 6.07
CA ILE A 241 -0.23 17.25 6.42
C ILE A 241 -0.45 18.46 5.51
N TYR A 242 -0.62 18.24 4.20
CA TYR A 242 -0.99 19.30 3.24
C TYR A 242 -2.28 20.02 3.68
N ALA A 243 -3.33 19.28 4.03
CA ALA A 243 -4.60 19.83 4.50
C ALA A 243 -4.44 20.70 5.76
N VAL A 244 -3.71 20.21 6.75
CA VAL A 244 -3.51 20.88 8.05
C VAL A 244 -2.62 22.12 7.89
N SER A 245 -1.56 22.04 7.07
CA SER A 245 -0.63 23.15 6.82
C SER A 245 -1.31 24.35 6.14
N LYS A 246 -2.36 24.10 5.34
CA LYS A 246 -3.13 25.14 4.67
C LYS A 246 -4.04 25.90 5.65
N LYS A 247 -4.78 25.17 6.49
CA LYS A 247 -5.68 25.76 7.51
C LYS A 247 -4.92 26.64 8.50
N SER A 248 -3.72 26.21 8.90
CA SER A 248 -2.82 26.99 9.75
C SER A 248 -2.47 28.37 9.18
N SER A 249 -2.49 28.57 7.85
CA SER A 249 -2.16 29.87 7.24
C SER A 249 -3.32 30.82 7.04
N GLN A 250 -4.57 30.31 7.03
CA GLN A 250 -5.76 31.17 6.97
C GLN A 250 -6.02 31.81 8.33
N HIS A 251 -5.86 31.06 9.43
CA HIS A 251 -6.12 31.58 10.77
C HIS A 251 -5.05 32.57 11.26
N VAL A 252 -3.78 32.46 10.85
CA VAL A 252 -2.74 33.42 11.31
C VAL A 252 -2.98 34.87 10.82
N ARG A 253 -3.85 35.09 9.83
CA ARG A 253 -4.15 36.44 9.31
C ARG A 253 -5.31 37.17 10.01
N GLU A 254 -6.08 36.53 10.88
CA GLU A 254 -7.38 37.06 11.32
C GLU A 254 -7.63 37.15 12.84
N PHE A 255 -6.66 36.86 13.73
CA PHE A 255 -6.99 36.76 15.18
C PHE A 255 -6.40 37.83 16.11
N PRO A 256 -7.25 38.46 16.97
CA PRO A 256 -6.87 39.35 18.07
C PRO A 256 -6.56 38.59 19.38
N MET A 257 -5.55 39.09 20.11
CA MET A 257 -4.98 38.51 21.33
C MET A 257 -5.99 38.32 22.49
N THR A 258 -6.62 37.15 22.67
CA THR A 258 -7.02 36.68 24.03
C THR A 258 -7.56 35.25 24.12
N GLY A 259 -8.10 34.65 23.04
CA GLY A 259 -8.61 33.26 23.04
C GLY A 259 -7.65 32.17 22.49
N ASP A 260 -6.45 32.58 22.05
CA ASP A 260 -5.74 31.92 20.94
C ASP A 260 -4.70 30.85 21.30
N ARG A 261 -4.23 30.76 22.55
CA ARG A 261 -3.17 29.79 22.91
C ARG A 261 -3.62 28.34 22.72
N LEU A 262 -4.88 28.03 23.05
CA LEU A 262 -5.38 26.65 23.02
C LEU A 262 -5.55 26.11 21.59
N LEU A 263 -6.01 26.96 20.65
CA LEU A 263 -6.21 26.58 19.25
C LEU A 263 -4.86 26.34 18.55
N MET A 264 -3.87 27.19 18.83
CA MET A 264 -2.50 27.02 18.36
C MET A 264 -1.87 25.72 18.89
N THR A 265 -2.03 25.43 20.19
CA THR A 265 -1.56 24.15 20.77
C THR A 265 -2.20 22.94 20.10
N LYS A 266 -3.50 22.98 19.80
CA LYS A 266 -4.20 21.88 19.09
C LYS A 266 -3.67 21.64 17.68
N VAL A 267 -3.35 22.69 16.92
CA VAL A 267 -2.78 22.57 15.56
C VAL A 267 -1.36 22.02 15.63
N CYS A 268 -0.54 22.48 16.58
CA CYS A 268 0.82 21.99 16.79
C CYS A 268 0.84 20.51 17.19
N ILE A 269 -0.02 20.08 18.13
CA ILE A 269 -0.12 18.67 18.54
C ILE A 269 -0.53 17.78 17.36
N LYS A 270 -1.51 18.20 16.55
CA LYS A 270 -1.94 17.45 15.36
C LYS A 270 -0.82 17.33 14.33
N GLN A 271 -0.06 18.39 14.10
CA GLN A 271 1.10 18.34 13.20
C GLN A 271 2.19 17.42 13.74
N ALA A 272 2.53 17.55 15.03
CA ALA A 272 3.53 16.69 15.68
C ALA A 272 3.15 15.20 15.59
N ALA A 273 1.88 14.86 15.86
CA ALA A 273 1.37 13.49 15.72
C ALA A 273 1.49 12.95 14.28
N LEU A 274 1.25 13.79 13.26
CA LEU A 274 1.40 13.39 11.85
C LEU A 274 2.86 13.15 11.47
N TYR A 275 3.80 13.98 11.93
CA TYR A 275 5.23 13.76 11.72
C TYR A 275 5.77 12.56 12.50
N PHE A 276 5.26 12.31 13.70
CA PHE A 276 5.55 11.07 14.42
C PHE A 276 5.05 9.84 13.64
N GLY A 277 3.87 9.94 13.02
CA GLY A 277 3.38 8.92 12.09
C GLY A 277 4.32 8.71 10.89
N LEU A 278 4.84 9.79 10.30
CA LEU A 278 5.85 9.68 9.22
C LEU A 278 7.12 8.98 9.69
N PHE A 279 7.60 9.32 10.88
CA PHE A 279 8.76 8.65 11.48
C PHE A 279 8.55 7.14 11.62
N LEU A 280 7.39 6.69 12.13
CA LEU A 280 7.06 5.26 12.23
C LEU A 280 6.95 4.57 10.85
N ILE A 281 6.40 5.27 9.86
CA ILE A 281 6.35 4.78 8.47
C ILE A 281 7.76 4.59 7.92
N PHE A 282 8.67 5.56 8.12
CA PHE A 282 10.05 5.44 7.63
C PHE A 282 10.86 4.36 8.35
N ILE A 283 10.63 4.13 9.65
CA ILE A 283 11.21 2.97 10.34
C ILE A 283 10.77 1.69 9.60
N SER A 284 9.47 1.48 9.47
CA SER A 284 8.93 0.27 8.84
C SER A 284 9.44 0.11 7.40
N LEU A 285 9.46 1.20 6.63
CA LEU A 285 9.95 1.21 5.25
C LEU A 285 11.42 0.82 5.16
N THR A 286 12.25 1.30 6.09
CA THR A 286 13.66 0.92 6.21
C THR A 286 13.79 -0.58 6.50
N LEU A 287 13.01 -1.08 7.46
CA LEU A 287 13.06 -2.49 7.86
C LEU A 287 12.62 -3.44 6.74
N THR A 288 11.65 -3.05 5.88
CA THR A 288 11.25 -3.90 4.72
C THR A 288 12.37 -4.17 3.73
N VAL A 289 13.37 -3.28 3.68
CA VAL A 289 14.47 -3.26 2.67
C VAL A 289 13.92 -3.32 1.23
N SER A 290 12.72 -2.80 0.99
CA SER A 290 12.08 -2.83 -0.32
C SER A 290 12.56 -1.69 -1.22
N ARG A 291 13.40 -2.02 -2.21
CA ARG A 291 13.99 -1.03 -3.15
C ARG A 291 12.93 -0.25 -3.91
N SER A 292 11.91 -0.93 -4.44
CA SER A 292 10.83 -0.31 -5.21
C SER A 292 9.98 0.64 -4.37
N ALA A 293 9.75 0.28 -3.11
CA ALA A 293 9.03 1.12 -2.17
C ALA A 293 9.79 2.42 -1.85
N TRP A 294 11.12 2.37 -1.68
CA TRP A 294 11.94 3.58 -1.50
C TRP A 294 11.89 4.54 -2.70
N VAL A 295 11.93 4.00 -3.92
CA VAL A 295 11.74 4.82 -5.13
C VAL A 295 10.35 5.46 -5.11
N GLY A 296 9.30 4.70 -4.81
CA GLY A 296 7.95 5.25 -4.66
C GLY A 296 7.85 6.35 -3.59
N ALA A 297 8.46 6.14 -2.42
CA ALA A 297 8.50 7.12 -1.34
C ALA A 297 9.18 8.43 -1.78
N ALA A 298 10.29 8.34 -2.52
CA ALA A 298 10.97 9.51 -3.06
C ALA A 298 10.06 10.32 -4.00
N PHE A 299 9.37 9.66 -4.94
CA PHE A 299 8.43 10.33 -5.85
C PHE A 299 7.25 10.98 -5.11
N VAL A 300 6.70 10.30 -4.10
CA VAL A 300 5.61 10.84 -3.26
C VAL A 300 6.08 12.07 -2.46
N ILE A 301 7.27 12.01 -1.85
CA ILE A 301 7.84 13.13 -1.09
C ILE A 301 8.12 14.33 -2.00
N VAL A 302 8.77 14.10 -3.15
CA VAL A 302 9.04 15.16 -4.14
C VAL A 302 7.73 15.77 -4.64
N GLY A 303 6.73 14.94 -4.95
CA GLY A 303 5.40 15.39 -5.33
C GLY A 303 4.75 16.26 -4.26
N PHE A 304 4.77 15.83 -3.00
CA PHE A 304 4.24 16.58 -1.87
C PHE A 304 4.96 17.91 -1.67
N LEU A 305 6.28 17.92 -1.67
CA LEU A 305 7.08 19.14 -1.50
C LEU A 305 6.84 20.13 -2.65
N LYS A 306 6.74 19.64 -3.89
CA LYS A 306 6.33 20.45 -5.05
C LYS A 306 4.94 21.04 -4.88
N MET A 307 3.99 20.28 -4.32
CA MET A 307 2.64 20.78 -4.04
C MET A 307 2.63 21.85 -2.94
N ILE A 308 3.46 21.71 -1.90
CA ILE A 308 3.64 22.73 -0.86
C ILE A 308 4.27 24.01 -1.41
N LEU A 309 5.28 23.87 -2.28
CA LEU A 309 6.00 24.98 -2.90
C LEU A 309 5.11 25.79 -3.84
N THR A 310 4.47 25.11 -4.79
CA THR A 310 3.72 25.75 -5.88
C THR A 310 2.29 26.09 -5.50
N ASN A 311 1.65 25.29 -4.65
CA ASN A 311 0.21 25.37 -4.38
C ASN A 311 -0.65 25.42 -5.66
N GLY A 312 -0.14 24.83 -6.75
CA GLY A 312 -0.72 24.82 -8.09
C GLY A 312 -0.52 26.10 -8.91
N SER A 313 0.32 27.03 -8.48
CA SER A 313 0.78 28.15 -9.32
C SER A 313 2.03 27.78 -10.11
N ILE A 314 2.05 28.15 -11.40
CA ILE A 314 3.20 27.97 -12.28
C ILE A 314 4.19 29.15 -12.12
N LYS A 315 3.72 30.32 -11.67
CA LYS A 315 4.54 31.53 -11.57
C LYS A 315 5.50 31.43 -10.40
N PHE A 316 6.80 31.54 -10.68
CA PHE A 316 7.88 31.44 -9.69
C PHE A 316 7.73 32.45 -8.52
N SER A 317 7.21 33.64 -8.80
CA SER A 317 6.98 34.69 -7.80
C SER A 317 5.95 34.31 -6.72
N GLU A 318 5.06 33.36 -7.00
CA GLU A 318 4.01 32.92 -6.07
C GLU A 318 4.44 31.70 -5.22
N TRP A 319 5.68 31.23 -5.38
CA TRP A 319 6.18 30.04 -4.72
C TRP A 319 6.46 30.26 -3.23
N LYS A 320 6.03 29.30 -2.41
CA LYS A 320 6.04 29.39 -0.94
C LYS A 320 7.30 28.78 -0.33
N TRP A 321 8.46 29.34 -0.65
CA TRP A 321 9.78 28.84 -0.24
C TRP A 321 9.93 28.60 1.27
N LYS A 322 9.42 29.52 2.13
CA LYS A 322 9.49 29.33 3.59
C LYS A 322 8.74 28.09 4.07
N LYS A 323 7.59 27.78 3.48
CA LYS A 323 6.83 26.57 3.81
C LYS A 323 7.52 25.33 3.29
N PHE A 324 8.00 25.39 2.05
CA PHE A 324 8.77 24.31 1.45
C PHE A 324 9.98 23.94 2.32
N ALA A 325 10.80 24.91 2.72
CA ALA A 325 11.97 24.68 3.57
C ALA A 325 11.60 24.02 4.91
N ARG A 326 10.54 24.51 5.58
CA ARG A 326 10.06 23.94 6.85
C ARG A 326 9.54 22.51 6.70
N HIS A 327 8.73 22.23 5.68
CA HIS A 327 8.21 20.88 5.46
C HIS A 327 9.31 19.92 5.01
N SER A 328 10.27 20.40 4.21
CA SER A 328 11.47 19.66 3.81
C SER A 328 12.31 19.28 5.03
N SER A 329 12.59 20.22 5.94
CA SER A 329 13.39 19.93 7.14
C SER A 329 12.71 18.90 8.05
N TYR A 330 11.39 18.98 8.26
CA TYR A 330 10.68 17.96 9.05
C TYR A 330 10.71 16.57 8.42
N VAL A 331 10.60 16.46 7.09
CA VAL A 331 10.73 15.18 6.40
C VAL A 331 12.14 14.64 6.53
N VAL A 332 13.17 15.46 6.29
CA VAL A 332 14.58 15.06 6.41
C VAL A 332 14.90 14.61 7.84
N ILE A 333 14.46 15.34 8.85
CA ILE A 333 14.64 14.96 10.27
C ILE A 333 13.94 13.62 10.55
N SER A 334 12.71 13.42 10.05
CA SER A 334 11.98 12.17 10.25
C SER A 334 12.73 10.98 9.63
N ILE A 335 13.27 11.14 8.42
CA ILE A 335 14.08 10.12 7.74
C ILE A 335 15.38 9.86 8.52
N ALA A 336 16.12 10.90 8.91
CA ALA A 336 17.38 10.77 9.62
C ALA A 336 17.21 10.02 10.96
N ILE A 337 16.24 10.41 11.78
CA ILE A 337 15.96 9.73 13.05
C ILE A 337 15.48 8.29 12.80
N SER A 338 14.64 8.07 11.79
CA SER A 338 14.17 6.71 11.46
C SER A 338 15.31 5.77 11.06
N LEU A 339 16.30 6.27 10.32
CA LEU A 339 17.49 5.49 9.94
C LEU A 339 18.33 5.15 11.16
N LEU A 340 18.58 6.13 12.05
CA LEU A 340 19.32 5.89 13.30
C LEU A 340 18.68 4.81 14.18
N VAL A 341 17.35 4.83 14.31
CA VAL A 341 16.62 3.80 15.06
C VAL A 341 16.63 2.46 14.33
N SER A 342 16.43 2.47 13.00
CA SER A 342 16.37 1.24 12.21
C SER A 342 17.68 0.48 12.19
N LEU A 343 18.83 1.16 12.27
CA LEU A 343 20.16 0.53 12.36
C LEU A 343 20.33 -0.35 13.60
N GLN A 344 19.57 -0.11 14.67
CA GLN A 344 19.55 -0.97 15.87
C GLN A 344 18.52 -2.11 15.77
N LEU A 345 17.59 -2.00 14.83
CA LEU A 345 16.47 -2.92 14.63
C LEU A 345 16.66 -3.85 13.41
N THR A 346 17.84 -3.84 12.82
CA THR A 346 18.19 -4.72 11.70
C THR A 346 19.67 -5.08 11.71
N ASN A 347 19.98 -6.34 11.44
CA ASN A 347 21.35 -6.81 11.20
C ASN A 347 21.77 -6.62 9.73
N PHE A 348 20.85 -6.19 8.87
CA PHE A 348 21.15 -5.95 7.47
C PHE A 348 22.07 -4.74 7.30
N GLN A 349 23.20 -4.91 6.61
CA GLN A 349 24.05 -3.81 6.16
C GLN A 349 23.33 -3.03 5.05
N ILE A 350 22.57 -2.01 5.45
CA ILE A 350 21.72 -1.20 4.56
C ILE A 350 22.55 -0.53 3.44
N PHE A 351 23.81 -0.18 3.73
CA PHE A 351 24.70 0.54 2.81
C PHE A 351 25.21 -0.35 1.66
N ASP A 352 25.54 -1.62 1.90
CA ASP A 352 26.04 -2.52 0.84
C ASP A 352 24.98 -2.86 -0.21
N ARG A 353 23.69 -2.78 0.15
CA ARG A 353 22.58 -2.93 -0.82
C ARG A 353 22.32 -1.71 -1.69
N VAL A 354 22.77 -0.51 -1.28
CA VAL A 354 22.69 0.70 -2.12
C VAL A 354 23.69 0.62 -3.28
N GLN A 355 24.83 -0.06 -3.08
CA GLN A 355 25.88 -0.19 -4.09
C GLN A 355 25.54 -1.22 -5.19
N SER A 356 24.64 -2.17 -4.91
CA SER A 356 24.19 -3.21 -5.86
C SER A 356 23.29 -2.69 -7.00
N THR A 357 23.04 -1.38 -7.08
CA THR A 357 22.26 -0.75 -8.17
C THR A 357 23.03 -0.70 -9.50
N GLY A 358 24.34 -0.97 -9.49
CA GLY A 358 25.20 -1.03 -10.67
C GLY A 358 25.28 -2.40 -11.36
N GLY A 359 24.43 -3.36 -11.00
CA GLY A 359 24.39 -4.70 -11.63
C GLY A 359 25.42 -5.71 -11.11
N LEU A 360 26.34 -5.29 -10.23
CA LEU A 360 27.26 -6.16 -9.51
C LEU A 360 26.87 -6.24 -8.04
N GLN A 361 26.70 -7.46 -7.55
CA GLN A 361 26.48 -7.80 -6.15
C GLN A 361 27.82 -8.18 -5.50
N LYS A 362 28.09 -7.65 -4.30
CA LYS A 362 29.18 -8.14 -3.46
C LYS A 362 28.74 -9.43 -2.76
N VAL A 363 29.61 -10.42 -2.76
CA VAL A 363 29.43 -11.68 -2.02
C VAL A 363 30.65 -11.95 -1.17
N THR A 364 30.41 -12.47 0.02
CA THR A 364 31.48 -12.87 0.96
C THR A 364 31.86 -14.31 0.67
N VAL A 365 33.16 -14.55 0.54
CA VAL A 365 33.70 -15.87 0.25
C VAL A 365 34.73 -16.25 1.30
N SER A 366 34.73 -17.54 1.66
CA SER A 366 35.72 -18.18 2.51
C SER A 366 36.55 -19.12 1.64
N CYS A 367 37.86 -18.97 1.67
CA CYS A 367 38.81 -19.68 0.81
C CYS A 367 39.93 -20.34 1.62
N GLU A 368 40.44 -21.46 1.13
CA GLU A 368 41.68 -22.06 1.62
C GLU A 368 42.88 -21.11 1.37
N GLN A 369 43.91 -21.18 2.22
CA GLN A 369 45.08 -20.30 2.14
C GLN A 369 45.80 -20.43 0.80
N GLY A 370 46.20 -19.30 0.21
CA GLY A 370 46.93 -19.25 -1.07
C GLY A 370 46.04 -19.27 -2.31
N THR A 371 44.76 -18.93 -2.18
CA THR A 371 43.84 -18.77 -3.32
C THR A 371 44.28 -17.66 -4.28
N LEU A 372 43.93 -17.82 -5.56
CA LEU A 372 44.17 -16.80 -6.60
C LEU A 372 43.09 -15.70 -6.62
N LEU A 373 41.97 -15.90 -5.92
CA LEU A 373 40.90 -14.92 -5.80
C LEU A 373 41.33 -13.78 -4.87
N LYS A 374 41.01 -12.54 -5.25
CA LYS A 374 41.26 -11.34 -4.45
C LYS A 374 40.00 -10.49 -4.38
N THR A 375 39.99 -9.49 -3.50
CA THR A 375 38.84 -8.59 -3.26
C THR A 375 38.34 -7.85 -4.52
N GLU A 376 39.18 -7.73 -5.56
CA GLU A 376 38.83 -7.10 -6.84
C GLU A 376 38.29 -8.08 -7.89
N SER A 377 38.37 -9.39 -7.63
CA SER A 377 37.94 -10.42 -8.57
C SER A 377 36.43 -10.35 -8.82
N VAL A 378 36.07 -10.58 -10.09
CA VAL A 378 34.68 -10.71 -10.53
C VAL A 378 34.46 -12.16 -10.97
N ILE A 379 33.51 -12.85 -10.36
CA ILE A 379 33.09 -14.20 -10.73
C ILE A 379 31.74 -14.18 -11.44
N GLY A 380 31.48 -15.15 -12.31
CA GLY A 380 30.20 -15.29 -13.02
C GLY A 380 29.10 -15.88 -12.14
N SER A 381 29.42 -16.86 -11.29
CA SER A 381 28.45 -17.59 -10.46
C SER A 381 29.06 -18.20 -9.20
N ILE A 382 28.25 -18.51 -8.18
CA ILE A 382 28.72 -19.18 -6.93
C ILE A 382 29.39 -20.53 -7.24
N GLY A 383 28.90 -21.24 -8.26
CA GLY A 383 29.45 -22.55 -8.65
C GLY A 383 30.91 -22.51 -9.11
N GLU A 384 31.41 -21.33 -9.51
CA GLU A 384 32.82 -21.16 -9.86
C GLU A 384 33.73 -21.15 -8.63
N LEU A 385 33.21 -20.85 -7.44
CA LEU A 385 34.01 -20.76 -6.20
C LEU A 385 34.69 -22.09 -5.85
N THR A 386 34.02 -23.20 -6.14
CA THR A 386 34.56 -24.54 -5.88
C THR A 386 35.83 -24.82 -6.68
N GLN A 387 36.00 -24.18 -7.85
CA GLN A 387 37.21 -24.31 -8.67
C GLN A 387 38.43 -23.60 -8.06
N TYR A 388 38.19 -22.67 -7.13
CA TYR A 388 39.22 -21.89 -6.45
C TYR A 388 39.45 -22.34 -5.00
N GLY A 389 38.88 -23.48 -4.58
CA GLY A 389 38.93 -23.93 -3.18
C GLY A 389 38.16 -22.99 -2.24
N CYS A 390 37.16 -22.28 -2.76
CA CYS A 390 36.37 -21.30 -2.02
C CYS A 390 34.90 -21.72 -1.92
N LYS A 391 34.23 -21.21 -0.90
CA LYS A 391 32.78 -21.34 -0.70
C LYS A 391 32.15 -19.98 -0.41
N PHE A 392 30.91 -19.83 -0.84
CA PHE A 392 30.09 -18.72 -0.41
C PHE A 392 29.71 -18.92 1.06
N ILE A 393 29.83 -17.87 1.86
CA ILE A 393 29.44 -17.87 3.26
C ILE A 393 28.49 -16.72 3.54
N ASN A 394 27.62 -16.91 4.53
CA ASN A 394 26.79 -15.81 5.00
C ASN A 394 27.61 -14.84 5.86
N LEU A 395 27.12 -13.62 6.04
CA LEU A 395 27.82 -12.59 6.82
C LEU A 395 27.99 -13.00 8.29
N GLU A 396 27.07 -13.82 8.80
CA GLU A 396 27.06 -14.35 10.15
C GLU A 396 28.16 -15.40 10.39
N GLU A 397 28.68 -16.01 9.31
CA GLU A 397 29.68 -17.08 9.36
C GLU A 397 31.12 -16.54 9.30
N ILE A 398 31.31 -15.24 9.04
CA ILE A 398 32.63 -14.61 8.87
C ILE A 398 33.56 -14.88 10.04
N GLU A 399 33.09 -14.67 11.27
CA GLU A 399 33.93 -14.81 12.47
C GLU A 399 34.26 -16.28 12.77
N ILE A 400 33.35 -17.20 12.44
CA ILE A 400 33.55 -18.65 12.61
C ILE A 400 34.60 -19.15 11.61
N GLU A 401 34.50 -18.71 10.36
CA GLU A 401 35.40 -19.11 9.27
C GLU A 401 36.80 -18.52 9.44
N LYS A 402 36.92 -17.27 9.90
CA LYS A 402 38.21 -16.67 10.28
C LYS A 402 38.87 -17.39 11.45
N ALA A 403 38.08 -17.84 12.43
CA ALA A 403 38.59 -18.62 13.56
C ALA A 403 39.06 -20.04 13.15
N ALA A 404 38.65 -20.52 11.97
CA ALA A 404 39.05 -21.79 11.38
C ALA A 404 40.20 -21.65 10.35
N ASP A 405 40.96 -20.55 10.40
CA ASP A 405 42.11 -20.23 9.54
C ASP A 405 41.83 -20.09 8.02
N PHE A 406 40.57 -19.85 7.63
CA PHE A 406 40.20 -19.55 6.25
C PHE A 406 40.40 -18.06 5.92
N GLU A 407 40.79 -17.77 4.66
CA GLU A 407 40.83 -16.41 4.14
C GLU A 407 39.42 -15.95 3.74
N VAL A 408 38.91 -14.93 4.43
CA VAL A 408 37.57 -14.37 4.19
C VAL A 408 37.68 -12.97 3.58
N PHE A 409 37.12 -12.79 2.39
CA PHE A 409 37.09 -11.49 1.70
C PHE A 409 35.83 -11.36 0.82
N GLU A 410 35.57 -10.13 0.37
CA GLU A 410 34.42 -9.82 -0.49
C GLU A 410 34.85 -9.81 -1.96
N ILE A 411 34.10 -10.48 -2.83
CA ILE A 411 34.28 -10.42 -4.28
C ILE A 411 33.00 -9.94 -4.96
N LYS A 412 33.10 -9.56 -6.23
CA LYS A 412 31.93 -9.11 -7.00
C LYS A 412 31.42 -10.22 -7.90
N ARG A 413 30.11 -10.26 -8.10
CA ARG A 413 29.46 -11.08 -9.13
C ARG A 413 28.33 -10.30 -9.80
N PRO A 414 27.89 -10.65 -11.02
CA PRO A 414 26.61 -10.15 -11.55
C PRO A 414 25.47 -10.44 -10.56
N ASP A 415 24.64 -9.43 -10.27
CA ASP A 415 23.47 -9.61 -9.40
C ASP A 415 22.51 -10.61 -10.07
N PRO A 416 22.31 -11.83 -9.50
CA PRO A 416 21.42 -12.83 -10.10
C PRO A 416 19.99 -12.31 -10.19
N THR A 417 19.59 -11.38 -9.32
CA THR A 417 18.27 -10.74 -9.35
C THR A 417 18.06 -9.91 -10.61
N VAL A 418 19.12 -9.27 -11.13
CA VAL A 418 19.04 -8.47 -12.37
C VAL A 418 18.92 -9.40 -13.58
N GLY A 419 19.69 -10.49 -13.60
CA GLY A 419 19.60 -11.53 -14.64
C GLY A 419 18.22 -12.20 -14.67
N ILE A 420 17.70 -12.60 -13.52
CA ILE A 420 16.36 -13.22 -13.40
C ILE A 420 15.27 -12.24 -13.84
N ARG A 421 15.35 -10.96 -13.47
CA ARG A 421 14.36 -9.95 -13.89
C ARG A 421 14.42 -9.66 -15.39
N ALA A 422 15.61 -9.64 -15.99
CA ALA A 422 15.75 -9.51 -17.43
C ALA A 422 15.13 -10.71 -18.16
N GLN A 423 15.36 -11.93 -17.66
CA GLN A 423 14.73 -13.15 -18.19
C GLN A 423 13.20 -13.15 -18.01
N ILE A 424 12.69 -12.74 -16.84
CA ILE A 424 11.25 -12.60 -16.60
C ILE A 424 10.64 -11.61 -17.60
N TYR A 425 11.29 -10.46 -17.82
CA TYR A 425 10.84 -9.46 -18.77
C TYR A 425 10.83 -10.01 -20.20
N GLU A 426 11.92 -10.66 -20.63
CA GLU A 426 12.03 -11.26 -21.96
C GLU A 426 10.96 -12.34 -22.20
N LYS A 427 10.79 -13.27 -21.26
CA LYS A 427 9.73 -14.28 -21.30
C LYS A 427 8.34 -13.66 -21.34
N SER A 428 8.09 -12.66 -20.50
CA SER A 428 6.80 -11.95 -20.44
C SER A 428 6.48 -11.29 -21.77
N ILE A 429 7.44 -10.57 -22.37
CA ILE A 429 7.26 -9.94 -23.69
C ILE A 429 7.08 -10.99 -24.79
N GLY A 430 7.82 -12.11 -24.75
CA GLY A 430 7.64 -13.23 -25.69
C GLY A 430 6.23 -13.80 -25.65
N GLN A 431 5.69 -14.00 -24.45
CA GLN A 431 4.31 -14.46 -24.26
C GLN A 431 3.27 -13.43 -24.70
N ILE A 432 3.47 -12.15 -24.40
CA ILE A 432 2.59 -11.07 -24.88
C ILE A 432 2.55 -11.03 -26.41
N LYS A 433 3.70 -11.18 -27.08
CA LYS A 433 3.76 -11.23 -28.56
C LYS A 433 3.00 -12.43 -29.13
N SER A 434 3.03 -13.56 -28.43
CA SER A 434 2.35 -14.78 -28.86
C SER A 434 0.85 -14.75 -28.58
N ASN A 435 0.43 -14.11 -27.48
CA ASN A 435 -0.96 -14.05 -27.02
C ASN A 435 -1.41 -12.59 -26.72
N PRO A 436 -1.36 -11.66 -27.69
CA PRO A 436 -1.50 -10.23 -27.40
C PRO A 436 -2.93 -9.83 -27.03
N ILE A 437 -3.94 -10.45 -27.65
CA ILE A 437 -5.34 -10.02 -27.54
C ILE A 437 -5.96 -10.53 -26.24
N PHE A 438 -5.90 -11.84 -26.02
CA PHE A 438 -6.53 -12.48 -24.88
C PHE A 438 -5.58 -12.72 -23.71
N GLY A 439 -4.26 -12.63 -23.89
CA GLY A 439 -3.32 -13.05 -22.84
C GLY A 439 -3.34 -14.58 -22.63
N ILE A 440 -2.78 -15.02 -21.52
CA ILE A 440 -2.62 -16.44 -21.13
C ILE A 440 -3.48 -16.83 -19.92
N GLY A 441 -4.33 -15.91 -19.46
CA GLY A 441 -5.17 -16.08 -18.29
C GLY A 441 -4.44 -15.82 -16.98
N TRP A 442 -5.18 -15.27 -16.01
CA TRP A 442 -4.70 -15.16 -14.62
C TRP A 442 -4.32 -16.54 -14.07
N GLY A 443 -3.32 -16.63 -13.19
CA GLY A 443 -2.89 -17.88 -12.58
C GLY A 443 -2.01 -18.79 -13.44
N SER A 444 -1.98 -18.61 -14.77
CA SER A 444 -1.08 -19.36 -15.67
C SER A 444 0.33 -18.72 -15.77
N ILE A 445 0.50 -17.50 -15.25
CA ILE A 445 1.74 -16.71 -15.40
C ILE A 445 2.93 -17.42 -14.74
N SER A 446 2.74 -17.94 -13.52
CA SER A 446 3.79 -18.67 -12.80
C SER A 446 4.20 -19.97 -13.47
N ASP A 447 3.29 -20.63 -14.19
CA ASP A 447 3.60 -21.87 -14.91
C ASP A 447 4.60 -21.63 -16.06
N ILE A 448 4.62 -20.42 -16.61
CA ILE A 448 5.53 -20.03 -17.69
C ILE A 448 6.81 -19.38 -17.17
N LEU A 449 6.68 -18.50 -16.18
CA LEU A 449 7.83 -17.78 -15.64
C LEU A 449 8.71 -18.69 -14.77
N GLY A 450 8.11 -19.69 -14.12
CA GLY A 450 8.76 -20.63 -13.23
C GLY A 450 8.46 -20.32 -11.77
N LYS A 451 9.17 -21.01 -10.88
CA LYS A 451 9.09 -20.82 -9.42
C LYS A 451 10.43 -20.34 -8.88
N ASP A 452 10.39 -19.62 -7.77
CA ASP A 452 11.59 -19.27 -7.01
C ASP A 452 12.15 -20.47 -6.23
N GLU A 453 13.27 -20.26 -5.54
CA GLU A 453 13.95 -21.27 -4.71
C GLU A 453 13.08 -21.76 -3.54
N SER A 454 12.04 -20.99 -3.16
CA SER A 454 11.08 -21.34 -2.11
C SER A 454 9.86 -22.10 -2.66
N GLY A 455 9.80 -22.33 -3.98
CA GLY A 455 8.67 -22.97 -4.66
C GLY A 455 7.47 -22.05 -4.91
N ALA A 456 7.59 -20.74 -4.67
CA ALA A 456 6.58 -19.75 -4.98
C ALA A 456 6.61 -19.38 -6.47
N GLY A 457 5.43 -19.21 -7.08
CA GLY A 457 5.32 -18.86 -8.50
C GLY A 457 5.86 -17.46 -8.79
N LEU A 458 6.69 -17.33 -9.81
CA LEU A 458 7.20 -16.04 -10.26
C LEU A 458 6.08 -15.21 -10.91
N ASN A 459 6.09 -13.91 -10.64
CA ASN A 459 5.21 -12.91 -11.28
C ASN A 459 5.99 -12.08 -12.31
N ALA A 460 5.29 -11.30 -13.12
CA ALA A 460 5.91 -10.47 -14.16
C ALA A 460 6.74 -9.29 -13.61
N SER A 461 6.80 -9.12 -12.28
CA SER A 461 7.54 -8.04 -11.59
C SER A 461 7.20 -6.63 -12.07
N ASN A 462 6.05 -6.47 -12.73
CA ASN A 462 5.55 -5.21 -13.27
C ASN A 462 4.04 -5.33 -13.49
N ILE A 463 3.27 -4.42 -12.88
CA ILE A 463 1.80 -4.46 -12.93
C ILE A 463 1.22 -4.40 -14.34
N PHE A 464 1.87 -3.70 -15.26
CA PHE A 464 1.39 -3.54 -16.63
C PHE A 464 1.60 -4.82 -17.44
N LEU A 465 2.76 -5.46 -17.30
CA LEU A 465 3.03 -6.75 -17.92
C LEU A 465 2.14 -7.85 -17.33
N GLU A 466 1.99 -7.85 -16.01
CA GLU A 466 1.13 -8.80 -15.30
C GLU A 466 -0.31 -8.73 -15.82
N VAL A 467 -0.84 -7.51 -15.98
CA VAL A 467 -2.21 -7.30 -16.47
C VAL A 467 -2.35 -7.68 -17.94
N TRP A 468 -1.37 -7.35 -18.78
CA TRP A 468 -1.44 -7.74 -20.19
C TRP A 468 -1.35 -9.27 -20.35
N LEU A 469 -0.46 -9.93 -19.61
CA LEU A 469 -0.39 -11.39 -19.60
C LEU A 469 -1.70 -12.02 -19.10
N GLY A 470 -2.25 -11.52 -17.98
CA GLY A 470 -3.41 -12.12 -17.33
C GLY A 470 -4.77 -11.84 -17.99
N SER A 471 -4.90 -10.70 -18.68
CA SER A 471 -6.20 -10.23 -19.21
C SER A 471 -6.16 -9.75 -20.67
N GLY A 472 -4.99 -9.83 -21.32
CA GLY A 472 -4.83 -9.39 -22.70
C GLY A 472 -4.83 -7.87 -22.88
N ILE A 473 -4.77 -7.43 -24.14
CA ILE A 473 -4.69 -6.00 -24.49
C ILE A 473 -5.91 -5.21 -23.99
N VAL A 474 -7.10 -5.82 -23.99
CA VAL A 474 -8.34 -5.15 -23.58
C VAL A 474 -8.30 -4.81 -22.08
N GLY A 475 -7.92 -5.78 -21.24
CA GLY A 475 -7.76 -5.55 -19.82
C GLY A 475 -6.63 -4.57 -19.51
N PHE A 476 -5.49 -4.69 -20.20
CA PHE A 476 -4.39 -3.72 -20.12
C PHE A 476 -4.82 -2.29 -20.45
N LEU A 477 -5.49 -2.07 -21.59
CA LEU A 477 -5.94 -0.74 -22.00
C LEU A 477 -6.97 -0.19 -21.03
N SER A 478 -7.88 -1.01 -20.49
CA SER A 478 -8.87 -0.55 -19.52
C SER A 478 -8.21 0.03 -18.26
N LEU A 479 -7.16 -0.63 -17.74
CA LEU A 479 -6.39 -0.15 -16.59
C LEU A 479 -5.60 1.12 -16.94
N VAL A 480 -4.89 1.13 -18.08
CA VAL A 480 -4.08 2.28 -18.51
C VAL A 480 -4.94 3.52 -18.73
N VAL A 481 -6.12 3.38 -19.35
CA VAL A 481 -7.05 4.49 -19.58
C VAL A 481 -7.59 5.01 -18.24
N LEU A 482 -7.90 4.13 -17.28
CA LEU A 482 -8.35 4.55 -15.95
C LEU A 482 -7.28 5.32 -15.19
N LEU A 483 -6.04 4.81 -15.16
CA LEU A 483 -4.91 5.47 -14.50
C LEU A 483 -4.57 6.81 -15.19
N SER A 484 -4.59 6.85 -16.52
CA SER A 484 -4.39 8.06 -17.31
C SER A 484 -5.46 9.10 -17.02
N TYR A 485 -6.73 8.69 -16.95
CA TYR A 485 -7.83 9.57 -16.57
C TYR A 485 -7.60 10.20 -15.19
N ILE A 486 -7.24 9.39 -14.19
CA ILE A 486 -6.96 9.87 -12.83
C ILE A 486 -5.81 10.89 -12.85
N LEU A 487 -4.69 10.55 -13.51
CA LEU A 487 -3.49 11.42 -13.59
C LEU A 487 -3.79 12.77 -14.26
N ILE A 488 -4.45 12.73 -15.42
CA ILE A 488 -4.74 13.92 -16.22
C ILE A 488 -5.75 14.79 -15.46
N LYS A 489 -6.84 14.22 -14.95
CA LYS A 489 -7.85 14.98 -14.21
C LYS A 489 -7.31 15.55 -12.91
N SER A 490 -6.52 14.80 -12.14
CA SER A 490 -5.90 15.33 -10.92
C SER A 490 -4.95 16.49 -11.24
N SER A 491 -4.15 16.37 -12.30
CA SER A 491 -3.22 17.43 -12.70
C SER A 491 -3.94 18.71 -13.15
N ILE A 492 -4.98 18.58 -13.99
CA ILE A 492 -5.80 19.71 -14.45
C ILE A 492 -6.51 20.39 -13.27
N GLN A 493 -7.13 19.60 -12.38
CA GLN A 493 -7.81 20.16 -11.20
C GLN A 493 -6.83 20.83 -10.24
N TYR A 494 -5.63 20.28 -10.06
CA TYR A 494 -4.61 20.86 -9.19
C TYR A 494 -4.12 22.22 -9.69
N LEU A 495 -3.95 22.36 -11.01
CA LEU A 495 -3.53 23.61 -11.65
C LEU A 495 -4.68 24.62 -11.82
N SER A 496 -5.94 24.18 -11.68
CA SER A 496 -7.08 25.08 -11.79
C SER A 496 -7.16 26.05 -10.60
N ASN A 497 -7.23 27.35 -10.88
CA ASN A 497 -7.41 28.39 -9.86
C ASN A 497 -8.81 28.40 -9.23
N GLY A 498 -9.80 27.77 -9.88
CA GLY A 498 -11.18 27.74 -9.39
C GLY A 498 -11.46 26.75 -8.26
N ILE A 499 -10.49 25.90 -7.88
CA ILE A 499 -10.67 24.92 -6.80
C ILE A 499 -10.09 25.49 -5.50
N LYS A 500 -11.00 25.89 -4.59
CA LYS A 500 -10.62 26.45 -3.29
C LYS A 500 -9.89 25.42 -2.43
N ASP A 501 -10.36 24.16 -2.35
CA ASP A 501 -9.68 23.09 -1.61
C ASP A 501 -9.04 22.05 -2.53
N LYS A 502 -7.71 22.15 -2.69
CA LYS A 502 -6.89 21.21 -3.48
C LYS A 502 -6.50 19.94 -2.72
N THR A 503 -6.91 19.78 -1.46
CA THR A 503 -6.57 18.61 -0.63
C THR A 503 -7.03 17.27 -1.23
N PRO A 504 -8.27 17.12 -1.74
CA PRO A 504 -8.70 15.86 -2.34
C PRO A 504 -7.85 15.50 -3.56
N VAL A 505 -7.50 16.50 -4.36
CA VAL A 505 -6.67 16.35 -5.55
C VAL A 505 -5.23 15.98 -5.19
N ALA A 506 -4.68 16.55 -4.12
CA ALA A 506 -3.35 16.19 -3.60
C ALA A 506 -3.32 14.73 -3.12
N PHE A 507 -4.34 14.27 -2.39
CA PHE A 507 -4.47 12.86 -1.98
C PHE A 507 -4.48 11.92 -3.20
N VAL A 508 -5.28 12.24 -4.21
CA VAL A 508 -5.35 11.44 -5.44
C VAL A 508 -4.00 11.43 -6.17
N ALA A 509 -3.41 12.59 -6.45
CA ALA A 509 -2.15 12.63 -7.20
C ALA A 509 -0.99 11.91 -6.47
N LEU A 510 -0.86 12.10 -5.15
CA LEU A 510 0.18 11.42 -4.37
C LEU A 510 -0.09 9.91 -4.25
N GLY A 511 -1.34 9.51 -4.03
CA GLY A 511 -1.74 8.11 -3.99
C GLY A 511 -1.48 7.38 -5.31
N LEU A 512 -1.66 8.07 -6.44
CA LEU A 512 -1.38 7.51 -7.75
C LEU A 512 0.11 7.18 -7.91
N PHE A 513 1.00 8.10 -7.52
CA PHE A 513 2.45 7.83 -7.54
C PHE A 513 2.84 6.72 -6.58
N ALA A 514 2.21 6.67 -5.40
CA ALA A 514 2.44 5.62 -4.42
C ALA A 514 2.07 4.22 -4.93
N ILE A 515 1.07 4.11 -5.80
CA ILE A 515 0.66 2.84 -6.39
C ILE A 515 1.47 2.53 -7.64
N ILE A 516 1.61 3.45 -8.58
CA ILE A 516 2.25 3.16 -9.88
C ILE A 516 3.75 2.89 -9.71
N ILE A 517 4.48 3.75 -8.99
CA ILE A 517 5.95 3.74 -9.01
C ILE A 517 6.53 2.45 -8.42
N PRO A 518 6.14 1.99 -7.22
CA PRO A 518 6.62 0.70 -6.71
C PRO A 518 6.19 -0.49 -7.58
N ASN A 519 4.99 -0.43 -8.17
CA ASN A 519 4.45 -1.48 -9.03
C ASN A 519 4.99 -1.48 -10.47
N LEU A 520 5.93 -0.59 -10.81
CA LEU A 520 6.78 -0.79 -12.00
C LEU A 520 7.79 -1.92 -11.80
N PHE A 521 8.05 -2.30 -10.55
CA PHE A 521 8.99 -3.34 -10.15
C PHE A 521 8.32 -4.44 -9.29
N ASN A 522 6.98 -4.43 -9.23
CA ASN A 522 6.16 -5.39 -8.49
C ASN A 522 4.80 -5.56 -9.18
N SER A 523 4.00 -6.55 -8.81
CA SER A 523 2.72 -6.90 -9.45
C SER A 523 1.54 -6.85 -8.46
N GLY A 524 1.39 -5.73 -7.74
CA GLY A 524 0.39 -5.54 -6.69
C GLY A 524 -1.05 -5.26 -7.16
N ILE A 525 -1.49 -5.80 -8.31
CA ILE A 525 -2.86 -5.59 -8.82
C ILE A 525 -3.92 -6.26 -7.93
N PHE A 526 -3.55 -7.34 -7.22
CA PHE A 526 -4.42 -8.08 -6.30
C PHE A 526 -4.29 -7.64 -4.83
N LEU A 527 -4.12 -6.33 -4.62
CA LEU A 527 -4.10 -5.70 -3.30
C LEU A 527 -5.38 -4.89 -3.09
N GLY A 528 -6.09 -5.14 -1.98
CA GLY A 528 -7.42 -4.58 -1.74
C GLY A 528 -7.40 -3.05 -1.70
N PHE A 529 -6.36 -2.47 -1.09
CA PHE A 529 -6.21 -1.01 -0.96
C PHE A 529 -5.99 -0.29 -2.30
N VAL A 530 -5.50 -0.98 -3.34
CA VAL A 530 -5.35 -0.40 -4.69
C VAL A 530 -6.74 -0.11 -5.28
N TRP A 531 -7.66 -1.07 -5.22
CA TRP A 531 -9.00 -0.95 -5.80
C TRP A 531 -9.94 -0.02 -5.02
N THR A 532 -10.04 -0.23 -3.71
CA THR A 532 -9.68 0.79 -2.71
C THR A 532 -9.62 2.24 -3.17
N TYR A 533 -8.37 2.65 -3.33
CA TYR A 533 -7.94 3.95 -3.79
C TYR A 533 -8.50 4.34 -5.17
N LEU A 534 -8.58 3.42 -6.14
CA LEU A 534 -9.11 3.73 -7.47
C LEU A 534 -10.57 4.20 -7.39
N GLY A 535 -11.38 3.55 -6.56
CA GLY A 535 -12.78 3.93 -6.31
C GLY A 535 -12.89 5.31 -5.67
N ILE A 536 -12.07 5.59 -4.65
CA ILE A 536 -11.99 6.90 -3.99
C ILE A 536 -11.57 7.98 -5.00
N SER A 537 -10.52 7.72 -5.79
CA SER A 537 -9.92 8.69 -6.70
C SER A 537 -10.90 9.17 -7.75
N VAL A 538 -11.61 8.23 -8.36
CA VAL A 538 -12.63 8.55 -9.35
C VAL A 538 -13.76 9.36 -8.74
N SER A 539 -14.25 8.99 -7.55
CA SER A 539 -15.29 9.76 -6.84
C SER A 539 -14.86 11.20 -6.54
N LEU A 540 -13.66 11.38 -5.99
CA LEU A 540 -13.16 12.72 -5.63
C LEU A 540 -12.93 13.61 -6.84
N LEU A 541 -12.46 13.05 -7.96
CA LEU A 541 -12.27 13.81 -9.20
C LEU A 541 -13.61 14.11 -9.90
N ALA A 542 -14.64 13.29 -9.70
CA ALA A 542 -15.96 13.44 -10.28
C ALA A 542 -16.81 14.56 -9.65
N GLY A 543 -16.71 14.73 -8.33
CA GLY A 543 -17.51 15.71 -7.57
C GLY A 543 -17.14 17.17 -7.82
N ASN A 544 -15.85 17.48 -8.06
CA ASN A 544 -15.36 18.86 -8.21
C ASN A 544 -15.81 19.60 -9.49
N VAL A 545 -16.53 18.93 -10.41
CA VAL A 545 -17.01 19.50 -11.68
C VAL A 545 -18.48 19.94 -11.59
N GLU A 546 -19.30 19.26 -10.78
CA GLU A 546 -20.73 19.60 -10.66
C GLU A 546 -20.95 20.93 -9.93
N ASP A 547 -20.13 21.24 -8.91
CA ASP A 547 -20.16 22.55 -8.24
C ASP A 547 -19.92 23.72 -9.22
N LYS A 548 -19.09 23.52 -10.26
CA LYS A 548 -18.84 24.55 -11.29
C LYS A 548 -19.97 24.70 -12.30
N LYS A 549 -20.78 23.67 -12.53
CA LYS A 549 -21.89 23.73 -13.49
C LYS A 549 -23.11 24.39 -12.86
N ILE A 550 -23.42 24.04 -11.60
CA ILE A 550 -24.49 24.65 -10.81
C ILE A 550 -24.25 26.16 -10.63
N LEU A 551 -23.02 26.55 -10.26
CA LEU A 551 -22.65 27.98 -10.14
C LEU A 551 -22.72 28.75 -11.46
N LYS A 552 -22.52 28.09 -12.61
CA LYS A 552 -22.60 28.74 -13.92
C LYS A 552 -24.04 28.93 -14.37
N ASP A 553 -24.88 27.94 -14.10
CA ASP A 553 -26.29 27.96 -14.46
C ASP A 553 -27.06 28.98 -13.57
N GLU A 554 -26.71 29.09 -12.28
CA GLU A 554 -27.25 30.11 -11.36
C GLU A 554 -26.81 31.55 -11.73
N MET A 555 -25.60 31.72 -12.26
CA MET A 555 -25.10 33.03 -12.71
C MET A 555 -25.59 33.43 -14.10
N SER A 556 -26.13 32.50 -14.90
CA SER A 556 -26.77 32.80 -16.18
C SER A 556 -28.29 33.01 -16.07
N SER A 557 -28.87 32.72 -14.90
CA SER A 557 -30.28 32.96 -14.59
C SER A 557 -30.53 34.27 -13.81
N HIS A 558 -29.48 35.05 -13.58
CA HIS A 558 -29.50 36.43 -13.08
C HIS A 558 -28.87 37.34 -14.13
#